data_AF-A0A955BPJ2-F1
#
_entry.id   AF-A0A955BPJ2-F1
#
_cell.length_a   1.000
_cell.length_b   1.000
_cell.length_c   1.000
_cell.angle_alpha   90.00
_cell.angle_beta   90.00
_cell.angle_gamma   90.00
#
_symmetry.space_group_name_H-M   'P 1'
#
loop_
_entity.id
_entity.type
_entity.pdbx_description
1 polymer ?
#
loop_
_entity_poly.entity_id
_entity_poly.type
_entity_poly.pdbx_seq_one_letter_code
_entity_poly.pdbx_strand_id
1 'polypeptide(L)'
;MILRDLPLIAGPELTFEDVYGPAFGGLAAVAWGVTAIGCANARLKLRGTTLAAPAAWAAVAAAVLAIVEATLASRGDSLSELTRSAWRFAAAAGTFCPPMAVLGAKRPQDRGWQWIVASLWVVIALPAIQTALTPAGDRMELSVLWTGFLLVIAAYGAILNYGPTRFIWASALYFLGQAALIAPATKWQPALPWFDNAWACLGALLLLAAWIAARVASGRAPERFGGNVDPATLQPTARWLAFRDAYGLSWGLRVLHRVNETAALAGWPVRLAWHGFVDAAALAETSASAVQEEQKDLSPETAAAVHATLDSLLRRFERNT
;
A
#
# COMPACT_ATOMS: atom_id res chain seq x y z
N MET A 1 41.00 -48.33 -37.09
CA MET A 1 39.57 -48.59 -36.87
C MET A 1 39.41 -49.04 -35.42
N ILE A 2 38.36 -48.62 -34.73
CA ILE A 2 38.12 -48.71 -33.25
C ILE A 2 38.55 -47.45 -32.49
N LEU A 3 37.68 -46.44 -32.49
CA LEU A 3 37.52 -45.36 -31.49
C LEU A 3 36.37 -44.44 -31.99
N ARG A 4 35.13 -44.95 -32.08
CA ARG A 4 34.00 -44.13 -32.57
C ARG A 4 32.68 -44.25 -31.82
N ASP A 5 32.61 -44.98 -30.71
CA ASP A 5 31.37 -45.17 -29.95
C ASP A 5 31.59 -44.99 -28.44
N LEU A 6 31.96 -43.77 -28.01
CA LEU A 6 31.75 -43.37 -26.63
C LEU A 6 30.41 -42.64 -26.57
N PRO A 7 29.39 -43.17 -25.86
CA PRO A 7 28.15 -42.43 -25.65
C PRO A 7 28.50 -41.15 -24.90
N LEU A 8 28.20 -40.00 -25.50
CA LEU A 8 28.09 -38.75 -24.76
C LEU A 8 27.04 -39.00 -23.68
N ILE A 9 27.50 -39.25 -22.45
CA ILE A 9 26.66 -39.16 -21.26
C ILE A 9 26.29 -37.69 -21.18
N ALA A 10 25.19 -37.33 -21.84
CA ALA A 10 24.57 -36.02 -21.65
C ALA A 10 24.22 -35.96 -20.17
N GLY A 11 25.01 -35.22 -19.41
CA GLY A 11 24.66 -34.88 -18.04
C GLY A 11 23.31 -34.18 -18.04
N PRO A 12 22.56 -34.23 -16.93
CA PRO A 12 21.30 -33.51 -16.83
C PRO A 12 21.54 -32.05 -17.22
N GLU A 13 20.82 -31.56 -18.24
CA GLU A 13 20.86 -30.16 -18.64
C GLU A 13 20.32 -29.34 -17.46
N LEU A 14 21.23 -28.73 -16.70
CA LEU A 14 20.87 -27.76 -15.67
C LEU A 14 20.18 -26.60 -16.35
N THR A 15 18.91 -26.38 -15.99
CA THR A 15 18.16 -25.26 -16.51
C THR A 15 18.61 -23.97 -15.83
N PHE A 16 18.34 -22.81 -16.44
CA PHE A 16 18.61 -21.52 -15.83
C PHE A 16 17.90 -21.38 -14.46
N GLU A 17 16.72 -21.98 -14.31
CA GLU A 17 15.97 -21.99 -13.06
C GLU A 17 16.70 -22.75 -11.94
N ASP A 18 17.29 -23.90 -12.26
CA ASP A 18 18.07 -24.70 -11.30
C ASP A 18 19.28 -23.92 -10.75
N VAL A 19 19.89 -23.09 -11.60
CA VAL A 19 21.09 -22.32 -11.22
C VAL A 19 20.74 -21.04 -10.46
N TYR A 20 19.74 -20.28 -10.89
CA TYR A 20 19.48 -18.94 -10.37
C TYR A 20 18.25 -18.82 -9.47
N GLY A 21 17.31 -19.77 -9.53
CA GLY A 21 16.07 -19.76 -8.74
C GLY A 21 16.29 -19.53 -7.24
N PRO A 22 17.18 -20.29 -6.57
CA PRO A 22 17.47 -20.09 -5.14
C PRO A 22 18.02 -18.70 -4.81
N ALA A 23 18.85 -18.13 -5.69
CA ALA A 23 19.39 -16.79 -5.50
C ALA A 23 18.29 -15.72 -5.56
N PHE A 24 17.33 -15.84 -6.49
CA PHE A 24 16.17 -14.94 -6.56
C PHE A 24 15.28 -15.05 -5.32
N GLY A 25 15.01 -16.27 -4.83
CA GLY A 25 14.26 -16.48 -3.59
C GLY A 25 14.96 -15.87 -2.36
N GLY A 26 16.28 -16.06 -2.25
CA GLY A 26 17.08 -15.46 -1.18
C GLY A 26 17.08 -13.92 -1.21
N LEU A 27 17.22 -13.32 -2.39
CA LEU A 27 17.14 -11.86 -2.57
C LEU A 27 15.74 -11.32 -2.21
N ALA A 28 14.68 -12.01 -2.64
CA ALA A 28 13.31 -11.66 -2.29
C ALA A 28 13.12 -11.68 -0.76
N ALA A 29 13.59 -12.73 -0.09
CA ALA A 29 13.50 -12.86 1.37
C ALA A 29 14.19 -11.70 2.11
N VAL A 30 15.39 -11.29 1.66
CA VAL A 30 16.12 -10.16 2.23
C VAL A 30 15.36 -8.84 2.01
N ALA A 31 14.89 -8.59 0.78
CA ALA A 31 14.13 -7.38 0.45
C ALA A 31 12.85 -7.27 1.30
N TRP A 32 12.14 -8.38 1.51
CA TRP A 32 10.98 -8.44 2.40
C TRP A 32 11.35 -8.22 3.87
N GLY A 33 12.46 -8.80 4.35
CA GLY A 33 12.95 -8.58 5.71
C GLY A 33 13.27 -7.11 5.98
N VAL A 34 13.95 -6.43 5.05
CA VAL A 34 14.22 -4.99 5.12
C VAL A 34 12.93 -4.18 5.14
N THR A 35 11.97 -4.52 4.27
CA THR A 35 10.66 -3.86 4.21
C THR A 35 9.89 -4.03 5.52
N ALA A 36 9.88 -5.24 6.10
CA ALA A 36 9.21 -5.54 7.37
C ALA A 36 9.78 -4.70 8.52
N ILE A 37 11.11 -4.63 8.64
CA ILE A 37 11.80 -3.81 9.64
C ILE A 37 11.48 -2.31 9.43
N GLY A 38 11.50 -1.85 8.18
CA GLY A 38 11.15 -0.49 7.81
C GLY A 38 9.72 -0.11 8.23
N CYS A 39 8.75 -0.99 7.96
CA CYS A 39 7.35 -0.82 8.35
C CYS A 39 7.15 -0.90 9.87
N ALA A 40 7.84 -1.79 10.57
CA ALA A 40 7.80 -1.88 12.03
C ALA A 40 8.32 -0.60 12.68
N ASN A 41 9.44 -0.06 12.18
CA ASN A 41 9.98 1.23 12.62
C ASN A 41 9.04 2.40 12.31
N ALA A 42 8.36 2.37 11.16
CA ALA A 42 7.35 3.37 10.83
C ALA A 42 6.16 3.31 11.79
N ARG A 43 5.68 2.10 12.15
CA ARG A 43 4.63 1.92 13.15
C ARG A 43 4.99 2.56 14.49
N LEU A 44 6.24 2.43 14.95
CA LEU A 44 6.68 3.05 16.20
C LEU A 44 6.56 4.58 16.17
N LYS A 45 6.84 5.20 15.02
CA LYS A 45 6.69 6.65 14.81
C LYS A 45 5.23 7.10 14.66
N LEU A 46 4.37 6.19 14.22
CA LEU A 46 2.93 6.44 14.03
C LEU A 46 2.10 6.10 15.27
N ARG A 47 2.74 5.71 16.39
CA ARG A 47 2.05 5.43 17.66
C ARG A 47 1.22 6.65 18.08
N GLY A 48 -0.01 6.40 18.50
CA GLY A 48 -0.96 7.47 18.83
C GLY A 48 -1.81 7.94 17.65
N THR A 49 -1.51 7.52 16.42
CA THR A 49 -2.36 7.75 15.24
C THR A 49 -3.07 6.46 14.81
N THR A 50 -4.15 6.60 14.03
CA THR A 50 -4.84 5.46 13.41
C THR A 50 -4.04 4.78 12.29
N LEU A 51 -2.93 5.37 11.82
CA LEU A 51 -2.04 4.77 10.81
C LEU A 51 -1.10 3.69 11.39
N ALA A 52 -1.02 3.57 12.72
CA ALA A 52 -0.24 2.52 13.37
C ALA A 52 -0.73 1.11 12.99
N ALA A 53 -2.03 0.93 12.73
CA ALA A 53 -2.60 -0.35 12.34
C ALA A 53 -2.25 -0.72 10.87
N PRO A 54 -2.47 0.13 9.85
CA PRO A 54 -1.94 -0.08 8.51
C PRO A 54 -0.43 -0.39 8.47
N ALA A 55 0.37 0.33 9.26
CA ALA A 55 1.82 0.07 9.34
C ALA A 55 2.15 -1.30 9.97
N ALA A 56 1.35 -1.78 10.92
CA ALA A 56 1.46 -3.15 11.43
C ALA A 56 1.12 -4.18 10.37
N TRP A 57 0.01 -4.01 9.65
CA TRP A 57 -0.36 -4.92 8.57
C TRP A 57 0.72 -4.98 7.49
N ALA A 58 1.37 -3.85 7.19
CA ALA A 58 2.47 -3.81 6.23
C ALA A 58 3.69 -4.60 6.74
N ALA A 59 4.03 -4.43 8.03
CA ALA A 59 5.11 -5.17 8.66
C ALA A 59 4.81 -6.68 8.71
N VAL A 60 3.58 -7.07 9.05
CA VAL A 60 3.15 -8.47 9.09
C VAL A 60 3.19 -9.09 7.69
N ALA A 61 2.62 -8.43 6.68
CA ALA A 61 2.62 -8.93 5.31
C ALA A 61 4.05 -9.14 4.78
N ALA A 62 4.93 -8.15 4.98
CA ALA A 62 6.33 -8.25 4.59
C ALA A 62 7.07 -9.34 5.37
N ALA A 63 6.82 -9.49 6.67
CA ALA A 63 7.44 -10.55 7.48
C ALA A 63 7.00 -11.95 7.03
N VAL A 64 5.72 -12.14 6.74
CA VAL A 64 5.19 -13.42 6.22
C VAL A 64 5.83 -13.75 4.88
N LEU A 65 5.93 -12.78 3.95
CA LEU A 65 6.61 -12.96 2.67
C LEU A 65 8.10 -13.29 2.84
N ALA A 66 8.80 -12.61 3.77
CA ALA A 66 10.20 -12.92 4.06
C ALA A 66 10.38 -14.36 4.56
N ILE A 67 9.50 -14.82 5.46
CA ILE A 67 9.53 -16.18 6.00
C ILE A 67 9.24 -17.21 4.91
N VAL A 68 8.22 -16.97 4.08
CA VAL A 68 7.88 -17.88 2.97
C VAL A 68 9.03 -17.98 1.99
N GLU A 69 9.57 -16.87 1.50
CA GLU A 69 10.68 -16.90 0.53
C GLU A 69 11.96 -17.49 1.13
N ALA A 70 12.28 -17.24 2.40
CA ALA A 70 13.42 -17.88 3.07
C ALA A 70 13.22 -19.40 3.23
N THR A 71 11.99 -19.83 3.49
CA THR A 71 11.66 -21.26 3.60
C THR A 71 11.75 -21.94 2.24
N LEU A 72 11.23 -21.30 1.18
CA LEU A 72 11.31 -21.80 -0.18
C LEU A 72 12.75 -21.81 -0.72
N ALA A 73 13.58 -20.82 -0.37
CA ALA A 73 14.99 -20.81 -0.77
C ALA A 73 15.81 -21.92 -0.07
N SER A 74 15.42 -22.35 1.14
CA SER A 74 16.15 -23.36 1.91
C SER A 74 15.62 -24.78 1.76
N ARG A 75 14.32 -24.93 1.46
CA ARG A 75 13.63 -26.24 1.42
C ARG A 75 12.77 -26.42 0.17
N GLY A 76 12.84 -25.51 -0.80
CA GLY A 76 11.96 -25.48 -1.96
C GLY A 76 11.96 -26.77 -2.76
N ASP A 77 13.10 -27.45 -2.89
CA ASP A 77 13.24 -28.70 -3.65
C ASP A 77 12.49 -29.88 -3.01
N SER A 78 12.20 -29.78 -1.71
CA SER A 78 11.43 -30.81 -0.98
C SER A 78 9.92 -30.59 -1.05
N LEU A 79 9.46 -29.47 -1.60
CA LEU A 79 8.05 -29.08 -1.66
C LEU A 79 7.52 -29.22 -3.09
N SER A 80 6.28 -29.70 -3.21
CA SER A 80 5.59 -29.72 -4.50
C SER A 80 5.36 -28.30 -5.03
N GLU A 81 5.35 -28.14 -6.35
CA GLU A 81 5.10 -26.84 -6.99
C GLU A 81 3.74 -26.23 -6.58
N LEU A 82 2.73 -27.09 -6.41
CA LEU A 82 1.43 -26.71 -5.89
C LEU A 82 1.51 -26.10 -4.50
N THR A 83 2.31 -26.69 -3.60
CA THR A 83 2.53 -26.15 -2.25
C THR A 83 3.27 -24.81 -2.31
N ARG A 84 4.32 -24.71 -3.14
CA ARG A 84 5.11 -23.48 -3.28
C ARG A 84 4.25 -22.30 -3.76
N SER A 85 3.49 -22.52 -4.84
CA SER A 85 2.59 -21.51 -5.41
C SER A 85 1.46 -21.11 -4.45
N ALA A 86 0.87 -22.07 -3.72
CA ALA A 86 -0.15 -21.77 -2.71
C ALA A 86 0.40 -20.94 -1.54
N TRP A 87 1.60 -21.25 -1.03
CA TRP A 87 2.24 -20.48 0.05
C TRP A 87 2.57 -19.05 -0.38
N ARG A 88 3.13 -18.87 -1.57
CA ARG A 88 3.41 -17.56 -2.14
C ARG A 88 2.16 -16.72 -2.29
N PHE A 89 1.10 -17.30 -2.85
CA PHE A 89 -0.17 -16.59 -3.01
C PHE A 89 -0.79 -16.20 -1.65
N ALA A 90 -0.81 -17.12 -0.68
CA ALA A 90 -1.34 -16.82 0.66
C ALA A 90 -0.56 -15.70 1.37
N ALA A 91 0.76 -15.66 1.19
CA ALA A 91 1.60 -14.57 1.70
C ALA A 91 1.34 -13.25 0.96
N ALA A 92 1.28 -13.30 -0.38
CA ALA A 92 0.97 -12.15 -1.23
C ALA A 92 -0.41 -11.53 -0.93
N ALA A 93 -1.40 -12.36 -0.54
CA ALA A 93 -2.70 -11.90 -0.07
C ALA A 93 -2.61 -10.91 1.11
N GLY A 94 -1.58 -11.03 1.96
CA GLY A 94 -1.34 -10.11 3.06
C GLY A 94 -1.03 -8.68 2.61
N THR A 95 -0.53 -8.49 1.39
CA THR A 95 -0.21 -7.15 0.85
C THR A 95 -1.46 -6.32 0.57
N PHE A 96 -2.65 -6.91 0.53
CA PHE A 96 -3.90 -6.15 0.39
C PHE A 96 -4.36 -5.53 1.72
N CYS A 97 -3.87 -6.03 2.86
CA CYS A 97 -4.29 -5.59 4.18
C CYS A 97 -3.94 -4.13 4.51
N PRO A 98 -2.71 -3.62 4.25
CA PRO A 98 -2.34 -2.25 4.61
C PRO A 98 -3.24 -1.17 4.00
N PRO A 99 -3.48 -1.11 2.67
CA PRO A 99 -4.34 -0.08 2.12
C PRO A 99 -5.80 -0.24 2.60
N MET A 100 -6.28 -1.46 2.78
CA MET A 100 -7.63 -1.69 3.31
C MET A 100 -7.76 -1.23 4.77
N ALA A 101 -6.72 -1.38 5.58
CA ALA A 101 -6.70 -0.87 6.94
C ALA A 101 -6.77 0.66 7.01
N VAL A 102 -6.24 1.39 6.01
CA VAL A 102 -6.34 2.87 5.94
C VAL A 102 -7.79 3.31 5.76
N LEU A 103 -8.59 2.58 4.97
CA LEU A 103 -9.97 2.95 4.68
C LEU A 103 -10.87 3.00 5.92
N GLY A 104 -10.54 2.26 6.98
CA GLY A 104 -11.22 2.30 8.27
C GLY A 104 -10.44 2.99 9.38
N ALA A 105 -9.41 3.76 9.05
CA ALA A 105 -8.54 4.44 10.02
C ALA A 105 -9.21 5.66 10.68
N LYS A 106 -10.39 5.49 11.31
CA LYS A 106 -11.10 6.53 12.05
C LYS A 106 -11.56 5.99 13.39
N ARG A 107 -11.29 6.71 14.49
CA ARG A 107 -11.78 6.32 15.83
C ARG A 107 -13.27 6.60 16.03
N PRO A 108 -13.98 5.76 16.82
CA PRO A 108 -13.50 4.52 17.48
C PRO A 108 -13.59 3.26 16.59
N GLN A 109 -13.92 3.41 15.30
CA GLN A 109 -14.17 2.32 14.37
C GLN A 109 -12.90 1.53 13.98
N ASP A 110 -11.72 2.13 14.15
CA ASP A 110 -10.42 1.58 13.74
C ASP A 110 -10.15 0.18 14.29
N ARG A 111 -10.47 -0.10 15.56
CA ARG A 111 -10.27 -1.41 16.19
C ARG A 111 -11.16 -2.48 15.58
N GLY A 112 -12.46 -2.21 15.45
CA GLY A 112 -13.42 -3.12 14.81
C GLY A 112 -13.06 -3.38 13.35
N TRP A 113 -12.56 -2.37 12.66
CA TRP A 113 -12.13 -2.48 11.28
C TRP A 113 -10.96 -3.46 11.07
N GLN A 114 -10.05 -3.62 12.03
CA GLN A 114 -8.94 -4.56 11.87
C GLN A 114 -9.42 -6.02 11.79
N TRP A 115 -10.56 -6.34 12.42
CA TRP A 115 -11.19 -7.64 12.24
C TRP A 115 -11.72 -7.83 10.82
N ILE A 116 -12.29 -6.79 10.22
CA ILE A 116 -12.73 -6.81 8.81
C ILE A 116 -11.53 -7.03 7.88
N VAL A 117 -10.40 -6.36 8.14
CA VAL A 117 -9.17 -6.55 7.35
C VAL A 117 -8.62 -7.97 7.51
N ALA A 118 -8.61 -8.51 8.73
CA ALA A 118 -8.18 -9.89 8.98
C ALA A 118 -9.09 -10.91 8.27
N SER A 119 -10.41 -10.72 8.34
CA SER A 119 -11.37 -11.55 7.60
C SER A 119 -11.18 -11.44 6.09
N LEU A 120 -10.93 -10.23 5.57
CA LEU A 120 -10.63 -10.04 4.16
C LEU A 120 -9.35 -10.78 3.74
N TRP A 121 -8.30 -10.78 4.56
CA TRP A 121 -7.10 -11.56 4.28
C TRP A 121 -7.41 -13.05 4.13
N VAL A 122 -8.20 -13.61 5.04
CA VAL A 122 -8.64 -15.02 4.96
C VAL A 122 -9.46 -15.27 3.69
N VAL A 123 -10.38 -14.37 3.34
CA VAL A 123 -11.18 -14.47 2.11
C VAL A 123 -10.28 -14.45 0.88
N ILE A 124 -9.31 -13.53 0.80
CA ILE A 124 -8.37 -13.43 -0.32
C ILE A 124 -7.50 -14.70 -0.40
N ALA A 125 -7.06 -15.24 0.73
CA ALA A 125 -6.24 -16.45 0.80
C ALA A 125 -7.04 -17.75 0.58
N LEU A 126 -8.37 -17.69 0.50
CA LEU A 126 -9.24 -18.86 0.39
C LEU A 126 -8.85 -19.81 -0.76
N PRO A 127 -8.50 -19.33 -1.97
CA PRO A 127 -8.07 -20.25 -3.04
C PRO A 127 -6.81 -21.05 -2.68
N ALA A 128 -5.84 -20.48 -1.97
CA ALA A 128 -4.67 -21.23 -1.49
C ALA A 128 -5.05 -22.24 -0.38
N ILE A 129 -5.98 -21.88 0.51
CA ILE A 129 -6.51 -22.79 1.52
C ILE A 129 -7.22 -23.97 0.85
N GLN A 130 -8.04 -23.70 -0.16
CA GLN A 130 -8.73 -24.74 -0.94
C GLN A 130 -7.73 -25.67 -1.65
N THR A 131 -6.70 -25.12 -2.28
CA THR A 131 -5.61 -25.89 -2.90
C THR A 131 -4.90 -26.80 -1.88
N ALA A 132 -4.67 -26.32 -0.66
CA ALA A 132 -4.03 -27.12 0.39
C ALA A 132 -4.94 -28.26 0.90
N LEU A 133 -6.26 -28.02 0.97
CA LEU A 133 -7.24 -29.01 1.45
C LEU A 133 -7.63 -30.02 0.37
N THR A 134 -7.68 -29.59 -0.89
CA THR A 134 -8.09 -30.40 -2.04
C THR A 134 -7.07 -30.23 -3.16
N PRO A 135 -5.88 -30.86 -3.05
CA PRO A 135 -4.82 -30.72 -4.04
C PRO A 135 -5.29 -31.18 -5.42
N ALA A 136 -5.23 -30.29 -6.41
CA ALA A 136 -5.57 -30.57 -7.79
C ALA A 136 -4.69 -29.75 -8.74
N GLY A 137 -4.12 -30.41 -9.74
CA GLY A 137 -3.17 -29.81 -10.68
C GLY A 137 -1.76 -29.64 -10.12
N ASP A 138 -0.86 -29.13 -10.96
CA ASP A 138 0.57 -28.98 -10.61
C ASP A 138 0.88 -27.65 -9.92
N ARG A 139 0.00 -26.65 -10.12
CA ARG A 139 0.13 -25.30 -9.56
C ARG A 139 -1.22 -24.70 -9.23
N MET A 140 -1.20 -23.70 -8.36
CA MET A 140 -2.38 -22.93 -8.03
C MET A 140 -2.77 -22.00 -9.19
N GLU A 141 -4.02 -22.08 -9.64
CA GLU A 141 -4.56 -21.19 -10.68
C GLU A 141 -5.82 -20.47 -10.19
N LEU A 142 -5.87 -19.16 -10.42
CA LEU A 142 -7.01 -18.31 -10.10
C LEU A 142 -7.96 -18.24 -11.30
N SER A 143 -9.25 -18.19 -10.98
CA SER A 143 -10.26 -17.84 -11.98
C SER A 143 -10.09 -16.39 -12.45
N VAL A 144 -10.51 -16.09 -13.68
CA VAL A 144 -10.47 -14.73 -14.24
C VAL A 144 -11.27 -13.75 -13.36
N LEU A 145 -12.40 -14.21 -12.81
CA LEU A 145 -13.22 -13.40 -11.90
C LEU A 145 -12.45 -13.05 -10.62
N TRP A 146 -11.75 -14.01 -10.02
CA TRP A 146 -10.95 -13.77 -8.82
C TRP A 146 -9.79 -12.84 -9.09
N THR A 147 -9.08 -13.03 -10.21
CA THR A 147 -8.02 -12.12 -10.66
C THR A 147 -8.54 -10.69 -10.82
N GLY A 148 -9.68 -10.51 -11.49
CA GLY A 148 -10.33 -9.20 -11.63
C GLY A 148 -10.69 -8.56 -10.28
N PHE A 149 -11.25 -9.35 -9.36
CA PHE A 149 -11.56 -8.91 -8.00
C PHE A 149 -10.31 -8.39 -7.26
N LEU A 150 -9.20 -9.13 -7.29
CA LEU A 150 -7.95 -8.71 -6.65
C LEU A 150 -7.39 -7.43 -7.27
N LEU A 151 -7.44 -7.30 -8.60
CA LEU A 151 -6.96 -6.09 -9.29
C LEU A 151 -7.79 -4.86 -8.93
N VAL A 152 -9.11 -5.00 -8.80
CA VAL A 152 -9.98 -3.91 -8.35
C VAL A 152 -9.60 -3.48 -6.93
N ILE A 153 -9.37 -4.42 -6.01
CA ILE A 153 -8.94 -4.08 -4.64
C ILE A 153 -7.56 -3.41 -4.64
N ALA A 154 -6.58 -3.94 -5.39
CA ALA A 154 -5.25 -3.34 -5.50
C ALA A 154 -5.33 -1.92 -6.08
N ALA A 155 -6.07 -1.74 -7.18
CA ALA A 155 -6.23 -0.44 -7.83
C ALA A 155 -6.93 0.56 -6.92
N TYR A 156 -7.98 0.15 -6.21
CA TYR A 156 -8.67 1.01 -5.27
C TYR A 156 -7.77 1.42 -4.10
N GLY A 157 -7.11 0.44 -3.47
CA GLY A 157 -6.26 0.66 -2.30
C GLY A 157 -5.01 1.49 -2.57
N ALA A 158 -4.35 1.27 -3.72
CA ALA A 158 -3.13 1.96 -4.08
C ALA A 158 -3.41 3.20 -4.95
N ILE A 159 -3.91 3.00 -6.16
CA ILE A 159 -3.99 4.04 -7.20
C ILE A 159 -5.10 5.05 -6.90
N LEU A 160 -6.33 4.60 -6.67
CA LEU A 160 -7.44 5.54 -6.48
C LEU A 160 -7.33 6.31 -5.18
N ASN A 161 -6.82 5.67 -4.11
CA ASN A 161 -6.68 6.35 -2.82
C ASN A 161 -5.47 7.30 -2.76
N TYR A 162 -4.32 6.94 -3.33
CA TYR A 162 -3.10 7.74 -3.21
C TYR A 162 -2.64 8.44 -4.50
N GLY A 163 -3.23 8.12 -5.64
CA GLY A 163 -3.00 8.78 -6.93
C GLY A 163 -3.12 10.31 -6.90
N PRO A 164 -4.13 10.91 -6.24
CA PRO A 164 -4.25 12.37 -6.17
C PRO A 164 -3.34 13.01 -5.10
N THR A 165 -2.41 12.26 -4.51
CA THR A 165 -1.47 12.76 -3.50
C THR A 165 -0.05 12.82 -4.07
N ARG A 166 0.89 13.38 -3.31
CA ARG A 166 2.32 13.34 -3.68
C ARG A 166 2.91 11.92 -3.74
N PHE A 167 2.19 10.91 -3.25
CA PHE A 167 2.63 9.51 -3.23
C PHE A 167 2.22 8.74 -4.48
N ILE A 168 1.78 9.40 -5.56
CA ILE A 168 1.35 8.75 -6.81
C ILE A 168 2.37 7.70 -7.30
N TRP A 169 3.65 8.03 -7.37
CA TRP A 169 4.69 7.11 -7.85
C TRP A 169 4.92 5.94 -6.89
N ALA A 170 4.91 6.19 -5.58
CA ALA A 170 4.99 5.12 -4.59
C ALA A 170 3.78 4.19 -4.69
N SER A 171 2.58 4.74 -4.89
CA SER A 171 1.36 3.95 -5.05
C SER A 171 1.34 3.13 -6.35
N ALA A 172 1.88 3.67 -7.44
CA ALA A 172 2.04 2.96 -8.71
C ALA A 172 2.99 1.77 -8.57
N LEU A 173 4.16 1.99 -7.95
CA LEU A 173 5.12 0.91 -7.67
C LEU A 173 4.51 -0.16 -6.75
N TYR A 174 3.75 0.26 -5.73
CA TYR A 174 3.06 -0.66 -4.84
C TYR A 174 2.06 -1.54 -5.60
N PHE A 175 1.20 -0.92 -6.42
CA PHE A 175 0.24 -1.63 -7.27
C PHE A 175 0.93 -2.62 -8.22
N LEU A 176 1.99 -2.19 -8.90
CA LEU A 176 2.75 -3.05 -9.82
C LEU A 176 3.39 -4.23 -9.11
N GLY A 177 3.94 -4.03 -7.92
CA GLY A 177 4.52 -5.13 -7.17
C GLY A 177 3.47 -6.08 -6.58
N GLN A 178 2.28 -5.59 -6.20
CA GLN A 178 1.16 -6.49 -5.86
C GLN A 178 0.73 -7.32 -7.07
N ALA A 179 0.61 -6.70 -8.25
CA ALA A 179 0.29 -7.39 -9.49
C ALA A 179 1.37 -8.45 -9.83
N ALA A 180 2.65 -8.12 -9.66
CA ALA A 180 3.75 -9.06 -9.87
C ALA A 180 3.68 -10.27 -8.92
N LEU A 181 3.30 -10.07 -7.65
CA LEU A 181 3.20 -11.16 -6.68
C LEU A 181 2.04 -12.12 -6.95
N ILE A 182 0.92 -11.63 -7.51
CA ILE A 182 -0.22 -12.48 -7.85
C ILE A 182 -0.11 -13.08 -9.25
N ALA A 183 0.71 -12.50 -10.13
CA ALA A 183 0.83 -12.90 -11.54
C ALA A 183 1.05 -14.42 -11.76
N PRO A 184 1.91 -15.12 -10.99
CA PRO A 184 2.10 -16.57 -11.14
C PRO A 184 0.83 -17.39 -10.94
N ALA A 185 -0.09 -16.92 -10.09
CA ALA A 185 -1.36 -17.59 -9.84
C ALA A 185 -2.43 -17.23 -10.88
N THR A 186 -2.14 -16.36 -11.86
CA THR A 186 -3.10 -15.94 -12.89
C THR A 186 -2.85 -16.64 -14.22
N LYS A 187 -3.87 -16.65 -15.08
CA LYS A 187 -3.75 -17.11 -16.46
C LYS A 187 -2.89 -16.19 -17.37
N TRP A 188 -2.27 -15.15 -16.82
CA TRP A 188 -1.40 -14.22 -17.56
C TRP A 188 0.06 -14.65 -17.63
N GLN A 189 0.42 -15.73 -16.91
CA GLN A 189 1.75 -16.32 -16.94
C GLN A 189 2.33 -16.60 -18.35
N PRO A 190 1.56 -17.03 -19.39
CA PRO A 190 2.17 -17.32 -20.69
C PRO A 190 2.70 -16.09 -21.44
N ALA A 191 2.41 -14.86 -20.99
CA ALA A 191 2.90 -13.64 -21.65
C ALA A 191 4.37 -13.32 -21.33
N LEU A 192 4.90 -13.81 -20.20
CA LEU A 192 6.28 -13.56 -19.76
C LEU A 192 6.84 -14.87 -19.18
N PRO A 193 7.79 -15.54 -19.86
CA PRO A 193 8.28 -16.88 -19.50
C PRO A 193 9.26 -16.83 -18.32
N TRP A 194 8.86 -16.18 -17.22
CA TRP A 194 9.64 -16.05 -16.00
C TRP A 194 9.17 -17.10 -14.99
N PHE A 195 10.14 -17.74 -14.32
CA PHE A 195 9.88 -18.65 -13.21
C PHE A 195 9.42 -17.90 -11.97
N ASP A 196 8.70 -18.58 -11.08
CA ASP A 196 8.00 -17.98 -9.93
C ASP A 196 8.92 -17.18 -9.00
N ASN A 197 10.18 -17.61 -8.83
CA ASN A 197 11.16 -16.89 -8.01
C ASN A 197 11.45 -15.48 -8.57
N ALA A 198 11.43 -15.30 -9.89
CA ALA A 198 11.66 -14.00 -10.53
C ALA A 198 10.49 -13.04 -10.27
N TRP A 199 9.26 -13.54 -10.30
CA TRP A 199 8.06 -12.76 -9.96
C TRP A 199 8.05 -12.33 -8.49
N ALA A 200 8.38 -13.25 -7.58
CA ALA A 200 8.52 -12.94 -6.16
C ALA A 200 9.59 -11.86 -5.91
N CYS A 201 10.75 -11.98 -6.56
CA CYS A 201 11.82 -11.00 -6.48
C CYS A 201 11.42 -9.64 -7.08
N LEU A 202 10.80 -9.60 -8.26
CA LEU A 202 10.30 -8.37 -8.86
C LEU A 202 9.29 -7.68 -7.94
N GLY A 203 8.32 -8.43 -7.40
CA GLY A 203 7.34 -7.93 -6.45
C GLY A 203 8.01 -7.33 -5.21
N ALA A 204 9.00 -8.02 -4.64
CA ALA A 204 9.76 -7.53 -3.49
C ALA A 204 10.51 -6.23 -3.78
N LEU A 205 11.20 -6.16 -4.91
CA LEU A 205 11.95 -4.97 -5.31
C LEU A 205 11.02 -3.77 -5.60
N LEU A 206 9.87 -4.00 -6.23
CA LEU A 206 8.88 -2.95 -6.50
C LEU A 206 8.25 -2.41 -5.21
N LEU A 207 7.91 -3.28 -4.24
CA LEU A 207 7.36 -2.81 -2.95
C LEU A 207 8.42 -2.11 -2.10
N LEU A 208 9.68 -2.58 -2.13
CA LEU A 208 10.78 -1.88 -1.49
C LEU A 208 11.01 -0.50 -2.14
N ALA A 209 10.99 -0.42 -3.46
CA ALA A 209 11.09 0.84 -4.19
C ALA A 209 9.92 1.78 -3.87
N ALA A 210 8.69 1.26 -3.75
CA ALA A 210 7.53 2.02 -3.29
C ALA A 210 7.74 2.61 -1.89
N TRP A 211 8.26 1.81 -0.94
CA TRP A 211 8.59 2.27 0.40
C TRP A 211 9.65 3.37 0.38
N ILE A 212 10.74 3.19 -0.38
CA ILE A 212 11.80 4.20 -0.53
C ILE A 212 11.22 5.49 -1.14
N ALA A 213 10.45 5.39 -2.23
CA ALA A 213 9.81 6.53 -2.88
C ALA A 213 8.89 7.29 -1.92
N ALA A 214 8.10 6.59 -1.11
CA ALA A 214 7.26 7.20 -0.09
C ALA A 214 8.09 7.91 0.99
N ARG A 215 9.23 7.35 1.41
CA ARG A 215 10.15 7.98 2.38
C ARG A 215 10.78 9.25 1.82
N VAL A 216 11.21 9.24 0.56
CA VAL A 216 11.77 10.41 -0.14
C VAL A 216 10.70 11.49 -0.30
N ALA A 217 9.51 11.13 -0.77
CA ALA A 217 8.39 12.06 -0.91
C ALA A 217 7.96 12.66 0.45
N SER A 218 8.01 11.86 1.52
CA SER A 218 7.72 12.31 2.89
C SER A 218 8.80 13.24 3.46
N GLY A 219 10.07 13.06 3.08
CA GLY A 219 11.19 13.92 3.52
C GLY A 219 11.09 15.37 3.04
N ARG A 220 10.27 15.61 2.01
CA ARG A 220 9.98 16.94 1.47
C ARG A 220 8.80 17.64 2.16
N ALA A 221 8.10 16.97 3.09
CA ALA A 221 7.05 17.62 3.90
C ALA A 221 7.69 18.42 5.03
N PRO A 222 7.29 19.69 5.24
CA PRO A 222 7.74 20.49 6.38
C PRO A 222 7.40 19.86 7.74
N GLU A 223 6.32 19.07 7.83
CA GLU A 223 5.75 18.66 9.12
C GLU A 223 5.35 17.17 9.10
N ARG A 224 5.79 16.44 10.12
CA ARG A 224 5.56 14.99 10.25
C ARG A 224 4.45 14.70 11.25
N PHE A 225 3.49 13.87 10.87
CA PHE A 225 2.67 13.16 11.84
C PHE A 225 3.54 12.27 12.73
N GLY A 226 3.37 12.40 14.05
CA GLY A 226 4.09 11.60 15.06
C GLY A 226 5.41 12.19 15.57
N GLY A 227 5.75 13.44 15.21
CA GLY A 227 6.80 14.21 15.91
C GLY A 227 6.26 14.92 17.16
N ASN A 228 7.15 15.43 18.03
CA ASN A 228 6.79 16.26 19.20
C ASN A 228 6.15 17.62 18.85
N VAL A 229 5.82 17.85 17.58
CA VAL A 229 5.18 19.08 17.12
C VAL A 229 3.68 18.93 17.37
N ASP A 230 3.10 19.84 18.15
CA ASP A 230 1.66 19.87 18.36
C ASP A 230 0.96 20.21 17.02
N PRO A 231 0.10 19.32 16.48
CA PRO A 231 -0.65 19.60 15.26
C PRO A 231 -1.49 20.89 15.32
N ALA A 232 -1.80 21.41 16.51
CA ALA A 232 -2.54 22.66 16.68
C ALA A 232 -1.71 23.91 16.32
N THR A 233 -0.38 23.84 16.31
CA THR A 233 0.50 24.98 15.99
C THR A 233 0.82 25.09 14.49
N LEU A 234 0.43 24.09 13.71
CA LEU A 234 0.67 24.04 12.27
C LEU A 234 -0.32 24.93 11.51
N GLN A 235 0.15 25.59 10.45
CA GLN A 235 -0.72 26.31 9.53
C GLN A 235 -1.80 25.37 8.97
N PRO A 236 -3.08 25.78 8.86
CA PRO A 236 -4.19 24.89 8.50
C PRO A 236 -3.96 24.15 7.18
N THR A 237 -3.40 24.85 6.18
CA THR A 237 -3.07 24.29 4.87
C THR A 237 -1.99 23.21 4.98
N ALA A 238 -0.93 23.43 5.75
CA ALA A 238 0.14 22.46 5.92
C ALA A 238 -0.37 21.18 6.62
N ARG A 239 -1.14 21.34 7.70
CA ARG A 239 -1.79 20.24 8.42
C ARG A 239 -2.75 19.46 7.51
N TRP A 240 -3.56 20.17 6.72
CA TRP A 240 -4.46 19.57 5.75
C TRP A 240 -3.72 18.71 4.72
N LEU A 241 -2.68 19.26 4.08
CA LEU A 241 -1.89 18.55 3.07
C LEU A 241 -1.23 17.31 3.66
N ALA A 242 -0.66 17.42 4.86
CA ALA A 242 -0.10 16.28 5.56
C ALA A 242 -1.17 15.21 5.80
N PHE A 243 -2.37 15.59 6.26
CA PHE A 243 -3.44 14.63 6.57
C PHE A 243 -3.90 13.91 5.32
N ARG A 244 -4.20 14.68 4.27
CA ARG A 244 -4.63 14.19 2.96
C ARG A 244 -3.62 13.22 2.36
N ASP A 245 -2.33 13.55 2.42
CA ASP A 245 -1.28 12.68 1.91
C ASP A 245 -1.15 11.39 2.74
N ALA A 246 -1.40 11.44 4.04
CA ALA A 246 -1.29 10.28 4.92
C ALA A 246 -2.49 9.31 4.80
N TYR A 247 -3.71 9.83 4.70
CA TYR A 247 -4.96 9.05 4.69
C TYR A 247 -5.58 8.86 3.30
N GLY A 248 -5.10 9.59 2.29
CA GLY A 248 -5.53 9.48 0.91
C GLY A 248 -6.88 10.12 0.60
N LEU A 249 -7.34 9.89 -0.63
CA LEU A 249 -8.54 10.48 -1.23
C LEU A 249 -9.80 10.24 -0.42
N SER A 250 -10.03 9.01 0.03
CA SER A 250 -11.30 8.61 0.64
C SER A 250 -11.60 9.39 1.92
N TRP A 251 -10.60 9.58 2.77
CA TRP A 251 -10.72 10.39 3.98
C TRP A 251 -10.56 11.88 3.70
N GLY A 252 -9.68 12.25 2.78
CA GLY A 252 -9.50 13.63 2.35
C GLY A 252 -10.83 14.25 1.92
N LEU A 253 -11.54 13.64 0.96
CA LEU A 253 -12.81 14.18 0.48
C LEU A 253 -13.88 14.32 1.58
N ARG A 254 -13.94 13.38 2.53
CA ARG A 254 -14.88 13.45 3.66
C ARG A 254 -14.58 14.64 4.57
N VAL A 255 -13.31 14.87 4.91
CA VAL A 255 -12.92 16.02 5.75
C VAL A 255 -13.14 17.32 4.99
N LEU A 256 -12.70 17.38 3.72
CA LEU A 256 -12.91 18.54 2.84
C LEU A 256 -14.38 18.95 2.80
N HIS A 257 -15.27 18.00 2.56
CA HIS A 257 -16.70 18.25 2.52
C HIS A 257 -17.23 18.81 3.85
N ARG A 258 -16.88 18.20 4.99
CA ARG A 258 -17.32 18.67 6.32
C ARG A 258 -16.81 20.07 6.67
N VAL A 259 -15.57 20.40 6.30
CA VAL A 259 -15.02 21.74 6.49
C VAL A 259 -15.80 22.75 5.63
N ASN A 260 -16.08 22.42 4.37
CA ASN A 260 -16.82 23.32 3.47
C ASN A 260 -18.29 23.50 3.85
N GLU A 261 -18.96 22.46 4.35
CA GLU A 261 -20.30 22.58 4.93
C GLU A 261 -20.30 23.56 6.11
N THR A 262 -19.33 23.43 7.02
CA THR A 262 -19.19 24.32 8.19
C THR A 262 -18.88 25.75 7.75
N ALA A 263 -17.98 25.92 6.79
CA ALA A 263 -17.60 27.22 6.23
C ALA A 263 -18.79 27.93 5.57
N ALA A 264 -19.66 27.19 4.88
CA ALA A 264 -20.87 27.74 4.27
C ALA A 264 -21.88 28.20 5.34
N LEU A 265 -22.12 27.37 6.36
CA LEU A 265 -23.06 27.70 7.45
C LEU A 265 -22.58 28.89 8.29
N ALA A 266 -21.27 29.00 8.52
CA ALA A 266 -20.66 30.07 9.30
C ALA A 266 -20.30 31.32 8.47
N GLY A 267 -20.59 31.32 7.17
CA GLY A 267 -20.30 32.45 6.29
C GLY A 267 -18.81 32.78 6.14
N TRP A 268 -17.92 31.80 6.25
CA TRP A 268 -16.48 32.05 6.13
C TRP A 268 -16.12 32.47 4.70
N PRO A 269 -15.18 33.41 4.51
CA PRO A 269 -14.70 33.84 3.20
C PRO A 269 -13.73 32.85 2.54
N VAL A 270 -13.49 31.68 3.14
CA VAL A 270 -12.56 30.66 2.62
C VAL A 270 -13.21 29.31 2.47
N ARG A 271 -12.68 28.49 1.56
CA ARG A 271 -13.05 27.10 1.35
C ARG A 271 -11.81 26.22 1.35
N LEU A 272 -11.97 24.99 1.81
CA LEU A 272 -10.94 23.98 1.71
C LEU A 272 -11.03 23.31 0.33
N ALA A 273 -10.02 23.51 -0.49
CA ALA A 273 -9.79 22.79 -1.74
C ALA A 273 -8.82 21.63 -1.52
N TRP A 274 -8.64 20.78 -2.54
CA TRP A 274 -7.73 19.64 -2.46
C TRP A 274 -6.30 20.07 -2.10
N HIS A 275 -5.85 21.22 -2.60
CA HIS A 275 -4.48 21.74 -2.43
C HIS A 275 -4.30 22.68 -1.21
N GLY A 276 -5.36 22.99 -0.47
CA GLY A 276 -5.30 23.94 0.64
C GLY A 276 -6.54 24.81 0.77
N PHE A 277 -6.49 25.78 1.68
CA PHE A 277 -7.53 26.80 1.78
C PHE A 277 -7.38 27.83 0.66
N VAL A 278 -8.50 28.21 0.06
CA VAL A 278 -8.62 29.19 -1.04
C VAL A 278 -9.77 30.17 -0.72
N ASP A 279 -9.78 31.34 -1.36
CA ASP A 279 -10.88 32.29 -1.21
C ASP A 279 -12.18 31.71 -1.81
N ALA A 280 -13.29 31.89 -1.09
CA ALA A 280 -14.61 31.45 -1.54
C ALA A 280 -15.07 32.23 -2.79
N ALA A 281 -14.73 33.52 -2.89
CA ALA A 281 -15.04 34.36 -4.05
C ALA A 281 -14.26 33.89 -5.28
N ALA A 282 -12.97 33.58 -5.14
CA ALA A 282 -12.14 33.10 -6.24
C ALA A 282 -12.63 31.75 -6.80
N LEU A 283 -13.19 30.86 -5.99
CA LEU A 283 -13.81 29.62 -6.47
C LEU A 283 -15.09 29.86 -7.29
N ALA A 284 -15.90 30.84 -6.90
CA ALA A 284 -17.09 31.23 -7.65
C ALA A 284 -16.70 31.85 -9.01
N GLU A 285 -15.63 32.66 -9.02
CA GLU A 285 -15.10 33.32 -10.22
C GLU A 285 -14.32 32.37 -11.13
N THR A 286 -13.63 31.34 -10.63
CA THR A 286 -12.94 30.34 -11.48
C THR A 286 -13.94 29.54 -12.32
N SER A 287 -15.21 29.47 -11.92
CA SER A 287 -16.30 28.91 -12.72
C SER A 287 -16.83 29.90 -13.78
N ALA A 288 -16.40 31.17 -13.76
CA ALA A 288 -16.96 32.26 -14.56
C ALA A 288 -15.92 33.05 -15.41
N SER A 289 -14.65 33.19 -14.99
CA SER A 289 -13.43 33.57 -15.73
C SER A 289 -12.37 34.06 -14.73
N ALA A 290 -11.10 33.69 -14.97
CA ALA A 290 -9.97 33.94 -14.08
C ALA A 290 -9.61 35.44 -13.94
N VAL A 291 -9.59 35.95 -12.71
CA VAL A 291 -8.92 37.19 -12.31
C VAL A 291 -8.12 36.96 -11.02
N GLN A 292 -7.02 37.69 -10.89
CA GLN A 292 -5.92 37.56 -9.94
C GLN A 292 -6.32 37.74 -8.46
N GLU A 293 -5.91 36.81 -7.60
CA GLU A 293 -6.09 36.86 -6.13
C GLU A 293 -5.01 37.72 -5.46
N GLU A 294 -5.43 38.82 -4.86
CA GLU A 294 -4.76 39.46 -3.73
C GLU A 294 -5.24 38.73 -2.46
N GLN A 295 -4.35 37.99 -1.79
CA GLN A 295 -4.68 37.18 -0.62
C GLN A 295 -5.06 38.10 0.55
N LYS A 296 -6.36 38.34 0.73
CA LYS A 296 -6.89 39.12 1.83
C LYS A 296 -6.65 38.39 3.15
N ASP A 297 -5.93 39.03 4.08
CA ASP A 297 -5.68 38.48 5.40
C ASP A 297 -7.00 38.10 6.10
N LEU A 298 -7.11 36.84 6.49
CA LEU A 298 -8.23 36.32 7.25
C LEU A 298 -8.36 37.06 8.58
N SER A 299 -9.59 37.36 8.99
CA SER A 299 -9.81 37.86 10.35
C SER A 299 -9.25 36.86 11.37
N PRO A 300 -8.61 37.30 12.48
CA PRO A 300 -8.05 36.39 13.48
C PRO A 300 -9.09 35.42 14.05
N GLU A 301 -10.34 35.86 14.18
CA GLU A 301 -11.47 35.04 14.63
C GLU A 301 -11.81 33.93 13.64
N THR A 302 -11.89 34.26 12.35
CA THR A 302 -12.13 33.25 11.29
C THR A 302 -10.98 32.25 11.22
N ALA A 303 -9.73 32.72 11.30
CA ALA A 303 -8.57 31.83 11.32
C ALA A 303 -8.64 30.85 12.51
N ALA A 304 -8.92 31.35 13.72
CA ALA A 304 -9.09 30.51 14.90
C ALA A 304 -10.23 29.50 14.75
N ALA A 305 -11.37 29.90 14.16
CA ALA A 305 -12.52 29.03 13.91
C ALA A 305 -12.19 27.91 12.90
N VAL A 306 -11.45 28.23 11.84
CA VAL A 306 -10.95 27.26 10.85
C VAL A 306 -10.02 26.24 11.53
N HIS A 307 -9.06 26.72 12.33
CA HIS A 307 -8.16 25.85 13.10
C HIS A 307 -8.91 24.90 14.03
N ALA A 308 -9.85 25.44 14.83
CA ALA A 308 -10.63 24.66 15.78
C ALA A 308 -11.48 23.58 15.08
N THR A 309 -12.08 23.92 13.94
CA THR A 309 -12.89 22.99 13.14
C THR A 309 -12.04 21.87 12.55
N LEU A 310 -10.90 22.22 11.95
CA LEU A 310 -9.97 21.24 11.42
C LEU A 310 -9.44 20.33 12.53
N ASP A 311 -9.06 20.88 13.68
CA ASP A 311 -8.58 20.09 14.82
C ASP A 311 -9.64 19.11 15.33
N SER A 312 -10.90 19.56 15.47
CA SER A 312 -12.00 18.72 15.94
C SER A 312 -12.26 17.52 15.02
N LEU A 313 -12.09 17.70 13.71
CA LEU A 313 -12.24 16.64 12.71
C LEU A 313 -11.02 15.70 12.69
N LEU A 314 -9.81 16.25 12.71
CA LEU A 314 -8.57 15.49 12.52
C LEU A 314 -8.08 14.78 13.78
N ARG A 315 -8.40 15.28 14.99
CA ARG A 315 -7.97 14.64 16.25
C ARG A 315 -8.34 13.16 16.35
N ARG A 316 -9.45 12.75 15.74
CA ARG A 316 -9.92 11.34 15.72
C ARG A 316 -8.98 10.41 14.95
N PHE A 317 -8.15 10.96 14.08
CA PHE A 317 -7.13 10.25 13.31
C PHE A 317 -5.76 10.36 14.00
N GLU A 318 -5.43 11.56 14.48
CA GLU A 318 -4.06 11.93 14.87
C GLU A 318 -3.72 11.67 16.34
N ARG A 319 -4.70 11.68 17.25
CA ARG A 319 -4.46 11.65 18.69
C ARG A 319 -5.24 10.53 19.37
N ASN A 320 -4.63 9.85 20.35
CA ASN A 320 -5.37 8.99 21.27
C ASN A 320 -6.21 9.88 22.19
N THR A 321 -7.49 10.03 21.86
CA THR A 321 -8.52 10.63 22.72
C THR A 321 -9.07 9.60 23.68
#